data_AF-A0A820JML3-F1
#
_entry.id   AF-A0A820JML3-F1
#
_cell.length_a   1.000
_cell.length_b   1.000
_cell.length_c   1.000
_cell.angle_alpha   90.00
_cell.angle_beta   90.00
_cell.angle_gamma   90.00
#
_symmetry.space_group_name_H-M   'P 1'
#
loop_
_entity.id
_entity.type
_entity.pdbx_description
1 polymer ?
#
loop_
_entity_poly.entity_id
_entity_poly.type
_entity_poly.pdbx_seq_one_letter_code
_entity_poly.pdbx_strand_id
1 'polypeptide(L)'
;KETTSMERMRLQIMQNLEITIHNLHISYETISTTKLGHPFSFGLTIYHFEMITTTNNRLIGKIKENAAIVFKMKEMHALSLYWNTECKSRIDMPFDDVV
;
A
#
# COMPACT_ATOMS: atom_id res chain seq x y z
N LYS A 1 -12.89 -31.51 -2.84
CA LYS A 1 -13.08 -31.31 -1.39
C LYS A 1 -11.94 -30.50 -0.75
N GLU A 2 -10.71 -30.56 -1.28
CA GLU A 2 -9.55 -29.86 -0.69
C GLU A 2 -9.55 -28.33 -0.91
N THR A 3 -10.07 -27.85 -2.04
CA THR A 3 -10.11 -26.41 -2.37
C THR A 3 -10.92 -25.61 -1.35
N THR A 4 -12.04 -26.15 -0.88
CA THR A 4 -12.90 -25.54 0.14
C THR A 4 -12.22 -25.41 1.51
N SER A 5 -11.33 -26.34 1.87
CA SER A 5 -10.57 -26.25 3.13
C SER A 5 -9.54 -25.13 3.08
N MET A 6 -8.82 -25.01 1.96
CA MET A 6 -7.83 -23.94 1.76
C MET A 6 -8.48 -22.56 1.66
N GLU A 7 -9.63 -22.46 1.01
CA GLU A 7 -10.41 -21.21 0.93
C GLU A 7 -10.84 -20.73 2.32
N ARG A 8 -11.35 -21.63 3.17
CA ARG A 8 -11.73 -21.29 4.55
C ARG A 8 -10.54 -20.84 5.38
N MET A 9 -9.39 -21.51 5.25
CA MET A 9 -8.15 -21.10 5.92
C MET A 9 -7.70 -19.71 5.48
N ARG A 10 -7.70 -19.43 4.16
CA ARG A 10 -7.36 -18.10 3.62
C ARG A 10 -8.28 -17.01 4.16
N LEU A 11 -9.59 -17.26 4.17
CA LEU A 11 -10.56 -16.30 4.71
C LEU A 11 -10.32 -16.03 6.19
N GLN A 12 -10.07 -17.06 7.01
CA GLN A 12 -9.78 -16.88 8.44
C GLN A 12 -8.50 -16.07 8.69
N ILE A 13 -7.47 -16.26 7.86
CA ILE A 13 -6.23 -15.47 7.92
C ILE A 13 -6.52 -14.02 7.56
N MET A 14 -7.18 -13.77 6.42
CA MET A 14 -7.47 -12.41 5.97
C MET A 14 -8.35 -11.65 6.96
N GLN A 15 -9.30 -12.31 7.62
CA GLN A 15 -10.23 -11.66 8.57
C GLN A 15 -9.57 -11.13 9.84
N ASN A 16 -8.41 -11.67 10.23
CA ASN A 16 -7.68 -11.28 11.43
C ASN A 16 -6.34 -10.60 11.09
N LEU A 17 -6.17 -10.15 9.85
CA LEU A 17 -4.93 -9.55 9.40
C LEU A 17 -4.83 -8.11 9.89
N GLU A 18 -3.78 -7.83 10.65
CA GLU A 18 -3.33 -6.50 11.05
C GLU A 18 -2.01 -6.20 10.34
N ILE A 19 -1.95 -5.05 9.66
CA ILE A 19 -0.79 -4.61 8.88
C ILE A 19 -0.35 -3.25 9.41
N THR A 20 0.92 -3.17 9.81
CA THR A 20 1.56 -1.92 10.21
C THR A 20 2.78 -1.69 9.33
N ILE A 21 2.79 -0.56 8.62
CA ILE A 21 3.88 -0.14 7.73
C ILE A 21 4.50 1.13 8.32
N HIS A 22 5.84 1.14 8.39
CA HIS A 22 6.61 2.29 8.85
C HIS A 22 7.53 2.78 7.73
N ASN A 23 7.75 4.10 7.69
CA ASN A 23 8.68 4.77 6.75
C ASN A 23 8.44 4.38 5.28
N LEU A 24 7.19 4.44 4.84
CA LEU A 24 6.84 4.20 3.44
C LEU A 24 7.20 5.43 2.61
N HIS A 25 8.03 5.25 1.58
CA HIS A 25 8.30 6.27 0.56
C HIS A 25 8.06 5.66 -0.82
N ILE A 26 7.09 6.20 -1.54
CA ILE A 26 6.76 5.82 -2.91
C ILE A 26 7.12 7.00 -3.79
N SER A 27 8.12 6.86 -4.66
CA SER A 27 8.51 7.87 -5.65
C SER A 27 8.26 7.34 -7.05
N TYR A 28 7.51 8.10 -7.82
CA TYR A 28 7.37 7.95 -9.27
C TYR A 28 8.32 8.92 -9.95
N GLU A 29 9.29 8.36 -10.65
CA GLU A 29 10.30 9.12 -11.40
C GLU A 29 10.06 8.97 -12.89
N THR A 30 10.15 10.08 -13.62
CA THR A 30 10.03 10.10 -15.08
C THR A 30 11.41 10.15 -15.73
N ILE A 31 11.65 9.29 -16.72
CA ILE A 31 12.91 9.21 -17.47
C ILE A 31 13.04 10.41 -18.40
N SER A 32 14.24 10.94 -18.57
CA SER A 32 14.58 12.06 -19.46
C SER A 32 14.17 11.88 -20.94
N THR A 33 13.95 10.65 -21.40
CA THR A 33 13.49 10.32 -22.77
C THR A 33 11.98 10.44 -22.99
N THR A 34 11.23 10.84 -21.97
CA THR A 34 9.77 11.02 -22.07
C THR A 34 9.45 12.23 -22.96
N LYS A 35 8.34 12.14 -23.72
CA LYS A 35 7.88 13.06 -24.77
C LYS A 35 7.81 14.56 -24.39
N LEU A 36 7.89 14.87 -23.09
CA LEU A 36 7.78 16.21 -22.51
C LEU A 36 9.14 16.92 -22.33
N GLY A 37 10.28 16.23 -22.47
CA GLY A 37 11.63 16.83 -22.38
C GLY A 37 12.04 17.34 -21.00
N HIS A 38 11.15 17.29 -20.01
CA HIS A 38 11.37 17.74 -18.64
C HIS A 38 11.12 16.59 -17.65
N PRO A 39 12.16 16.02 -17.04
CA PRO A 39 12.01 14.98 -16.04
C PRO A 39 11.49 15.56 -14.72
N PHE A 40 10.50 14.90 -14.14
CA PHE A 40 9.90 15.27 -12.86
C PHE A 40 9.83 14.06 -11.93
N SER A 41 9.84 14.32 -10.63
CA SER A 41 9.64 13.34 -9.58
C SER A 41 8.42 13.69 -8.77
N PHE A 42 7.54 12.72 -8.59
CA PHE A 42 6.38 12.81 -7.73
C PHE A 42 6.52 11.74 -6.66
N GLY A 43 6.33 12.07 -5.39
CA GLY A 43 6.35 11.04 -4.39
C GLY A 43 5.49 11.33 -3.19
N LEU A 44 5.21 10.25 -2.48
CA LEU A 44 4.36 10.19 -1.32
C LEU A 44 5.13 9.49 -0.22
N THR A 45 5.16 10.10 0.96
CA THR A 45 5.77 9.53 2.15
C THR A 45 4.71 9.37 3.23
N ILE A 46 4.77 8.27 3.96
CA ILE A 46 3.95 8.01 5.15
C ILE A 46 4.89 7.49 6.22
N TYR A 47 4.97 8.19 7.36
CA TYR A 47 5.81 7.74 8.46
C TYR A 47 5.26 6.48 9.13
N HIS A 48 3.95 6.45 9.36
CA HIS A 48 3.27 5.33 9.99
C HIS A 48 1.90 5.12 9.36
N PHE A 49 1.61 3.87 8.97
CA PHE A 49 0.34 3.46 8.39
C PHE A 49 -0.10 2.15 9.02
N GLU A 50 -1.32 2.13 9.56
CA GLU A 50 -1.88 0.97 10.22
C GLU A 50 -3.26 0.64 9.66
N MET A 51 -3.44 -0.62 9.29
CA MET A 51 -4.69 -1.16 8.77
C MET A 51 -5.04 -2.46 9.50
N ILE A 52 -6.30 -2.57 9.90
CA ILE A 52 -6.86 -3.80 10.46
C ILE A 52 -7.95 -4.31 9.54
N THR A 53 -7.99 -5.61 9.36
CA THR A 53 -9.13 -6.25 8.72
C THR A 53 -10.16 -6.59 9.80
N THR A 54 -11.41 -6.24 9.57
CA THR A 54 -12.50 -6.57 10.48
C THR A 54 -13.64 -7.14 9.67
N THR A 55 -14.07 -8.34 10.04
CA THR A 55 -15.37 -8.83 9.62
C THR A 55 -16.45 -8.01 10.32
N ASN A 56 -17.37 -7.43 9.57
CA ASN A 56 -18.46 -6.63 10.11
C ASN A 56 -19.47 -7.55 10.83
N ASN A 57 -19.13 -8.06 12.02
CA ASN A 57 -19.92 -9.02 12.78
C ASN A 57 -20.95 -8.34 13.71
N ARG A 58 -21.39 -7.10 13.39
CA ARG A 58 -22.30 -6.33 14.25
C ARG A 58 -23.77 -6.76 14.08
N LEU A 59 -24.06 -8.05 14.27
CA LEU A 59 -25.34 -8.56 14.76
C LEU A 59 -25.10 -9.89 15.47
N ILE A 60 -25.26 -9.86 16.79
CA ILE A 60 -25.31 -11.02 17.68
C ILE A 60 -26.26 -12.07 17.06
N GLY A 61 -25.74 -13.25 16.72
CA GLY A 61 -26.58 -14.45 16.52
C GLY A 61 -26.93 -14.90 15.09
N LYS A 62 -26.30 -14.39 14.02
CA LYS A 62 -26.44 -15.03 12.68
C LYS A 62 -25.08 -15.22 12.02
N ILE A 63 -24.63 -16.47 11.97
CA ILE A 63 -23.55 -16.92 11.08
C ILE A 63 -24.09 -16.78 9.65
N LYS A 64 -23.87 -15.62 9.01
CA LYS A 64 -24.09 -15.49 7.57
C LYS A 64 -22.87 -16.07 6.87
N GLU A 65 -23.09 -17.07 6.03
CA GLU A 65 -22.09 -17.80 5.22
C GLU A 65 -21.27 -16.91 4.25
N ASN A 66 -21.47 -15.60 4.23
CA ASN A 66 -20.81 -14.65 3.33
C ASN A 66 -20.32 -13.41 4.10
N ALA A 67 -19.39 -13.63 5.03
CA ALA A 67 -18.71 -12.57 5.76
C ALA A 67 -17.83 -11.74 4.80
N ALA A 68 -18.32 -10.57 4.39
CA ALA A 68 -17.53 -9.64 3.59
C ALA A 68 -16.31 -9.17 4.42
N ILE A 69 -15.11 -9.35 3.84
CA ILE A 69 -13.86 -8.85 4.40
C ILE A 69 -13.88 -7.32 4.27
N VAL A 70 -13.82 -6.60 5.39
CA VAL A 70 -13.73 -5.13 5.39
C VAL A 70 -12.36 -4.72 5.91
N PHE A 71 -11.62 -3.98 5.08
CA PHE A 71 -10.39 -3.33 5.49
C PHE A 71 -10.71 -1.99 6.16
N LYS A 72 -10.19 -1.78 7.36
CA LYS A 72 -10.34 -0.53 8.12
C LYS A 72 -8.96 0.07 8.36
N MET A 73 -8.78 1.31 7.93
CA MET A 73 -7.60 2.08 8.32
C MET A 73 -7.74 2.46 9.80
N LYS A 74 -6.74 2.13 10.61
CA LYS A 74 -6.73 2.44 12.04
C LYS A 74 -6.02 3.77 12.29
N GLU A 75 -4.83 3.93 11.73
CA GLU A 75 -3.99 5.09 12.00
C GLU A 75 -3.11 5.44 10.79
N MET A 76 -2.88 6.74 10.57
CA MET A 76 -1.97 7.24 9.55
C MET A 76 -1.30 8.52 10.03
N HIS A 77 0.03 8.53 10.09
CA HIS A 77 0.83 9.68 10.50
C HIS A 77 1.76 10.18 9.42
N ALA A 78 1.90 11.51 9.40
CA ALA A 78 2.83 12.26 8.56
C ALA A 78 2.78 11.81 7.09
N LEU A 79 1.56 11.78 6.53
CA LEU A 79 1.38 11.69 5.09
C LEU A 79 1.87 13.01 4.46
N SER A 80 2.87 12.93 3.60
CA SER A 80 3.32 14.07 2.82
C SER A 80 3.47 13.70 1.35
N LEU A 81 3.28 14.70 0.49
CA LEU A 81 3.35 14.57 -0.95
C LEU A 81 4.26 15.67 -1.49
N TYR A 82 5.13 15.29 -2.40
CA TYR A 82 5.99 16.23 -3.10
C TYR A 82 5.84 16.06 -4.60
N TRP A 83 5.94 17.19 -5.29
CA TRP A 83 6.01 17.27 -6.74
C TRP A 83 7.19 18.16 -7.07
N ASN A 84 8.22 17.57 -7.66
CA ASN A 84 9.41 18.28 -8.09
C ASN A 84 9.52 18.22 -9.62
N THR A 85 9.39 19.38 -10.26
CA THR A 85 9.26 19.53 -11.72
C THR A 85 10.58 19.54 -12.48
N GLU A 86 11.73 19.56 -11.79
CA GLU A 86 13.06 19.58 -12.40
C GLU A 86 14.02 18.64 -11.63
N CYS A 87 13.78 17.33 -11.75
CA CYS A 87 14.61 16.31 -11.09
C CYS A 87 15.41 15.51 -12.10
N LYS A 88 16.69 15.28 -11.82
CA LYS A 88 17.40 14.18 -12.47
C LYS A 88 16.79 12.87 -11.97
N SER A 89 16.25 12.06 -12.88
CA SER A 89 15.78 10.72 -12.56
C SER A 89 16.94 9.89 -12.04
N ARG A 90 16.72 9.10 -10.98
CA ARG A 90 17.73 8.19 -10.44
C ARG A 90 18.10 7.12 -11.46
N ILE A 91 17.17 6.78 -12.35
CA ILE A 91 17.37 5.82 -13.45
C ILE A 91 18.37 6.36 -14.49
N ASP A 92 18.47 7.68 -14.64
CA ASP A 92 19.38 8.32 -15.59
C ASP A 92 20.78 8.60 -14.99
N MET A 93 21.03 8.21 -13.73
CA MET A 93 22.34 8.36 -13.09
C MET A 93 23.24 7.14 -13.38
N PRO A 94 24.53 7.35 -13.70
CA PRO A 94 25.50 6.26 -13.79
C PRO A 94 25.62 5.55 -12.42
N PHE A 95 25.78 4.23 -12.44
CA PHE A 95 25.78 3.39 -11.23
C PHE A 95 26.83 3.80 -10.18
N ASP A 96 27.89 4.51 -10.57
CA ASP A 96 28.95 4.98 -9.68
C ASP A 96 28.50 6.11 -8.72
N ASP A 97 27.37 6.78 -9.00
CA ASP A 97 26.88 7.94 -8.23
C ASP A 97 25.74 7.59 -7.24
N VAL A 98 25.36 6.32 -7.09
CA VAL A 98 24.29 5.89 -6.17
C VAL A 98 24.89 5.55 -4.80
N VAL A 99 25.05 6.56 -3.95
CA VAL A 99 25.38 6.42 -2.51
C VAL A 99 24.12 6.53 -1.65
#